data_AF-A0A9E2DSP1-F1
#
_entry.id   AF-A0A9E2DSP1-F1
#
_cell.length_a   1.000
_cell.length_b   1.000
_cell.length_c   1.000
_cell.angle_alpha   90.00
_cell.angle_beta   90.00
_cell.angle_gamma   90.00
#
_symmetry.space_group_name_H-M   'P 1'
#
loop_
_entity.id
_entity.type
_entity.pdbx_description
1 polymer ?
#
loop_
_entity_poly.entity_id
_entity_poly.type
_entity_poly.pdbx_seq_one_letter_code
_entity_poly.pdbx_strand_id
1 'polypeptide(L)'
;MTRVPSHARAVIVGGGIIGLSTAYHLAREGWREIVVLEANKLTSGSTWHAAGLVGQLRNSANITRLLGHSVELYERLEKETGQATGWRQTGGLRLACTQDRFTELKRQATVAHSFGL
;
A
#
# COMPACT_ATOMS: atom_id res chain seq x y z
N MET A 1 -29.39 -4.96 4.86
CA MET A 1 -28.25 -4.69 5.76
C MET A 1 -27.66 -6.01 6.17
N THR A 2 -26.35 -6.21 5.99
CA THR A 2 -25.66 -7.43 6.43
C THR A 2 -25.69 -7.49 7.95
N ARG A 3 -26.12 -8.62 8.53
CA ARG A 3 -26.17 -8.79 9.99
C ARG A 3 -24.74 -8.84 10.53
N VAL A 4 -24.41 -7.95 11.46
CA VAL A 4 -23.12 -7.98 12.15
C VAL A 4 -23.11 -9.19 13.10
N PRO A 5 -22.08 -10.05 13.06
CA PRO A 5 -21.99 -11.19 13.98
C PRO A 5 -21.82 -10.70 15.42
N SER A 6 -22.32 -11.48 16.39
CA SER A 6 -22.20 -11.15 17.82
C SER A 6 -20.78 -11.29 18.36
N HIS A 7 -19.93 -12.04 17.66
CA HIS A 7 -18.53 -12.29 17.99
C HIS A 7 -17.68 -12.21 16.72
N ALA A 8 -16.45 -11.75 16.86
CA ALA A 8 -15.46 -11.72 15.80
C ALA A 8 -14.07 -11.91 16.41
N ARG A 9 -13.18 -12.58 15.67
CA ARG A 9 -11.79 -12.76 16.11
C ARG A 9 -10.96 -11.49 15.92
N ALA A 10 -11.29 -10.70 14.89
CA ALA A 10 -10.68 -9.42 14.63
C ALA A 10 -11.74 -8.44 14.10
N VAL A 11 -11.76 -7.23 14.66
CA VAL A 11 -12.59 -6.12 14.17
C VAL A 11 -11.69 -5.01 13.68
N ILE A 12 -11.80 -4.66 12.40
CA ILE A 12 -11.05 -3.59 11.75
C ILE A 12 -12.00 -2.41 11.57
N VAL A 13 -11.63 -1.26 12.12
CA VAL A 13 -12.41 -0.02 12.01
C VAL A 13 -11.83 0.86 10.91
N GLY A 14 -12.58 1.02 9.83
CA GLY A 14 -12.23 1.77 8.63
C GLY A 14 -12.08 0.89 7.39
N GLY A 15 -12.89 1.16 6.36
CA GLY A 15 -12.90 0.53 5.04
C GLY A 15 -12.04 1.25 4.00
N GLY A 16 -11.00 1.97 4.44
CA GLY A 16 -9.96 2.52 3.56
C GLY A 16 -8.91 1.47 3.17
N ILE A 17 -7.93 1.86 2.35
CA ILE A 17 -6.90 0.94 1.83
C ILE A 17 -6.13 0.19 2.92
N ILE A 18 -5.82 0.85 4.05
CA ILE A 18 -5.11 0.22 5.17
C ILE A 18 -5.96 -0.83 5.86
N GLY A 19 -7.24 -0.54 6.12
CA GLY A 19 -8.15 -1.49 6.76
C GLY A 19 -8.43 -2.70 5.89
N LEU A 20 -8.68 -2.48 4.60
CA LEU A 20 -8.90 -3.58 3.64
C LEU A 20 -7.62 -4.40 3.39
N SER A 21 -6.45 -3.76 3.32
CA SER A 21 -5.16 -4.46 3.23
C SER A 21 -4.90 -5.32 4.47
N THR A 22 -5.21 -4.80 5.66
CA THR A 22 -5.10 -5.55 6.91
C THR A 22 -6.02 -6.77 6.91
N ALA A 23 -7.29 -6.60 6.51
CA ALA A 23 -8.25 -7.69 6.41
C ALA A 23 -7.80 -8.76 5.41
N TYR A 24 -7.33 -8.33 4.25
CA TYR A 24 -6.78 -9.18 3.19
C TYR A 24 -5.60 -10.03 3.69
N HIS A 25 -4.63 -9.41 4.35
CA HIS A 25 -3.46 -10.13 4.88
C HIS A 25 -3.82 -11.07 6.02
N LEU A 26 -4.68 -10.67 6.96
CA LEU A 26 -5.16 -11.56 8.01
C LEU A 26 -5.86 -12.80 7.42
N ALA A 27 -6.75 -12.60 6.44
CA ALA A 27 -7.44 -13.70 5.78
C ALA A 27 -6.46 -14.65 5.08
N ARG A 28 -5.41 -14.11 4.41
CA ARG A 28 -4.36 -14.91 3.78
C ARG A 28 -3.51 -15.71 4.78
N GLU A 29 -3.30 -15.19 5.99
CA GLU A 29 -2.67 -15.90 7.11
C GLU A 29 -3.61 -16.90 7.79
N GLY A 30 -4.78 -17.18 7.19
CA GLY A 30 -5.73 -18.19 7.66
C GLY A 30 -6.64 -17.73 8.80
N TRP A 31 -6.63 -16.44 9.15
CA TRP A 31 -7.59 -15.91 10.11
C TRP A 31 -9.01 -15.99 9.56
N ARG A 32 -9.94 -16.36 10.44
CA ARG A 32 -11.39 -16.42 10.17
C ARG A 32 -12.11 -15.43 11.08
N GLU A 33 -13.38 -15.16 10.78
CA GLU A 33 -14.24 -14.29 11.59
C GLU A 33 -13.67 -12.85 11.71
N ILE A 34 -13.18 -12.32 10.58
CA ILE A 34 -12.70 -10.95 10.45
C ILE A 34 -13.88 -10.06 10.04
N VAL A 35 -14.11 -8.98 10.79
CA VAL A 35 -15.15 -7.99 10.48
C VAL A 35 -14.50 -6.65 10.17
N VAL A 36 -14.86 -6.04 9.03
CA VAL A 36 -14.51 -4.66 8.70
C VAL A 36 -15.73 -3.77 8.90
N LEU A 37 -15.60 -2.76 9.75
CA LEU A 37 -16.63 -1.76 10.00
C LEU A 37 -16.24 -0.46 9.30
N GLU A 38 -17.07 0.02 8.39
CA GLU A 38 -16.91 1.30 7.71
C GLU A 38 -18.11 2.18 8.03
N ALA A 39 -17.86 3.45 8.34
CA ALA A 39 -18.90 4.41 8.70
C ALA A 39 -19.81 4.75 7.51
N ASN A 40 -19.24 4.78 6.29
CA ASN A 40 -19.93 5.15 5.07
C ASN A 40 -19.79 4.07 3.99
N LYS A 41 -19.09 4.38 2.89
CA LYS A 41 -18.80 3.47 1.79
C LYS A 41 -17.31 3.13 1.83
N LEU A 42 -16.96 1.92 1.38
CA LEU A 42 -15.55 1.57 1.19
C LEU A 42 -14.83 2.68 0.42
N THR A 43 -13.60 2.94 0.83
CA THR A 43 -12.69 3.97 0.29
C THR A 43 -13.14 5.43 0.44
N SER A 44 -14.29 5.75 1.05
CA SER A 44 -14.84 7.13 1.07
C SER A 44 -14.03 8.14 1.90
N GLY A 45 -13.03 7.70 2.65
CA GLY A 45 -12.06 8.56 3.33
C GLY A 45 -10.96 9.08 2.40
N SER A 46 -9.70 9.07 2.84
CA SER A 46 -8.59 9.60 2.02
C SER A 46 -8.23 8.74 0.80
N THR A 47 -8.69 7.49 0.77
CA THR A 47 -8.31 6.52 -0.26
C THR A 47 -8.86 6.89 -1.64
N TRP A 48 -10.13 7.33 -1.76
CA TRP A 48 -10.74 7.58 -3.08
C TRP A 48 -10.09 8.75 -3.83
N HIS A 49 -9.60 9.75 -3.10
CA HIS A 49 -9.02 10.97 -3.68
C HIS A 49 -7.48 10.94 -3.71
N ALA A 50 -6.86 9.78 -3.46
CA ALA A 50 -5.43 9.62 -3.60
C ALA A 50 -5.01 9.66 -5.08
N ALA A 51 -3.92 10.36 -5.40
CA ALA A 51 -3.42 10.48 -6.77
C ALA A 51 -2.86 9.16 -7.37
N GLY A 52 -2.71 8.11 -6.55
CA GLY A 52 -2.25 6.79 -7.01
C GLY A 52 -0.75 6.66 -7.24
N LEU A 53 0.08 7.62 -6.78
CA LEU A 53 1.53 7.53 -6.90
C LEU A 53 2.12 6.52 -5.90
N VAL A 54 2.80 5.50 -6.41
CA VAL A 54 3.45 4.46 -5.59
C VAL A 54 4.97 4.53 -5.79
N GLY A 55 5.70 4.94 -4.75
CA GLY A 55 7.16 5.03 -4.76
C GLY A 55 7.76 4.25 -3.60
N GLN A 56 8.83 3.49 -3.87
CA GLN A 56 9.39 2.50 -2.93
C GLN A 56 10.37 3.08 -1.91
N LEU A 57 11.30 3.94 -2.34
CA LEU A 57 12.39 4.43 -1.49
C LEU A 57 11.89 5.34 -0.36
N ARG A 58 12.26 5.03 0.88
CA ARG A 58 12.11 5.89 2.06
C ARG A 58 13.41 5.93 2.87
N ASN A 59 13.48 6.84 3.84
CA ASN A 59 14.64 6.97 4.72
C ASN A 59 14.82 5.78 5.68
N SER A 60 13.82 4.91 5.80
CA SER A 60 13.86 3.70 6.64
C SER A 60 13.91 2.44 5.78
N ALA A 61 14.81 1.53 6.12
CA ALA A 61 14.94 0.23 5.49
C ALA A 61 13.65 -0.59 5.56
N ASN A 62 13.03 -0.63 6.74
CA ASN A 62 11.81 -1.41 6.96
C ASN A 62 10.64 -0.87 6.13
N ILE A 63 10.53 0.46 6.05
CA ILE A 63 9.48 1.08 5.24
C ILE A 63 9.74 0.88 3.74
N THR A 64 11.01 0.93 3.30
CA THR A 64 11.36 0.66 1.90
C THR A 64 10.99 -0.77 1.51
N ARG A 65 11.30 -1.76 2.36
CA ARG A 65 10.88 -3.16 2.14
C ARG A 65 9.36 -3.33 2.12
N LEU A 66 8.64 -2.67 3.04
CA LEU A 66 7.17 -2.69 3.06
C LEU A 66 6.58 -2.16 1.76
N LEU A 67 7.12 -1.05 1.23
CA LEU A 67 6.65 -0.46 -0.01
C LEU A 67 7.03 -1.29 -1.25
N GLY A 68 8.18 -1.96 -1.23
CA GLY A 68 8.54 -2.95 -2.25
C GLY A 68 7.51 -4.09 -2.28
N HIS A 69 7.16 -4.65 -1.12
CA HIS A 69 6.10 -5.64 -1.01
C HIS A 69 4.74 -5.13 -1.51
N SER A 70 4.40 -3.86 -1.25
CA SER A 70 3.16 -3.26 -1.80
C SER A 70 3.16 -3.21 -3.33
N VAL A 71 4.30 -2.89 -3.96
CA VAL A 71 4.43 -2.89 -5.43
C VAL A 71 4.23 -4.31 -5.97
N GLU A 72 4.92 -5.29 -5.40
CA GLU A 72 4.76 -6.69 -5.79
C GLU A 72 3.33 -7.20 -5.60
N LEU A 73 2.65 -6.75 -4.54
CA LEU A 73 1.24 -7.10 -4.32
C LEU A 73 0.37 -6.54 -5.44
N TYR A 74 0.50 -5.25 -5.80
CA TYR A 74 -0.29 -4.65 -6.87
C TYR A 74 -0.08 -5.34 -8.23
N GLU A 75 1.14 -5.80 -8.52
CA GLU A 75 1.44 -6.56 -9.75
C GLU A 75 0.72 -7.92 -9.83
N ARG A 76 0.44 -8.55 -8.68
CA ARG A 76 -0.19 -9.88 -8.62
C ARG A 76 -1.69 -9.83 -8.35
N LEU A 77 -2.18 -8.78 -7.71
CA LEU A 77 -3.53 -8.71 -7.15
C LEU A 77 -4.64 -8.90 -8.20
N GLU A 78 -4.45 -8.38 -9.41
CA GLU A 78 -5.40 -8.57 -10.51
C GLU A 78 -5.49 -10.04 -10.93
N LYS A 79 -4.36 -10.74 -11.00
CA LYS A 79 -4.33 -12.18 -11.30
C LYS A 79 -4.95 -13.01 -10.20
N GLU A 80 -4.75 -12.61 -8.94
CA GLU A 80 -5.28 -13.32 -7.77
C GLU A 80 -6.78 -13.16 -7.62
N THR A 81 -7.32 -11.96 -7.88
CA THR A 81 -8.72 -11.62 -7.59
C THR A 81 -9.62 -11.59 -8.82
N GLY A 82 -9.04 -11.58 -10.02
CA GLY A 82 -9.74 -11.34 -11.28
C GLY A 82 -10.27 -9.90 -11.43
N GLN A 83 -9.94 -8.99 -10.51
CA GLN A 83 -10.39 -7.60 -10.52
C GLN A 83 -9.27 -6.68 -10.96
N ALA A 84 -9.53 -5.88 -11.99
CA ALA A 84 -8.57 -4.91 -12.50
C ALA A 84 -8.19 -3.89 -11.43
N THR A 85 -6.89 -3.70 -11.21
CA THR A 85 -6.36 -2.75 -10.20
C THR A 85 -6.03 -1.38 -10.79
N GLY A 86 -5.86 -1.31 -12.12
CA GLY A 86 -5.34 -0.13 -12.79
C GLY A 86 -3.84 0.12 -12.55
N TRP A 87 -3.11 -0.86 -12.01
CA TRP A 87 -1.67 -0.75 -11.76
C TRP A 87 -0.90 -0.46 -13.05
N ARG A 88 -0.02 0.56 -13.01
CA ARG A 88 0.87 0.94 -14.11
C ARG A 88 2.26 1.23 -13.56
N GLN A 89 3.22 0.38 -13.88
CA GLN A 89 4.61 0.55 -13.48
C GLN A 89 5.35 1.49 -14.44
N THR A 90 5.10 2.79 -14.34
CA THR A 90 5.70 3.81 -15.22
C THR A 90 7.05 4.34 -14.72
N GLY A 91 7.54 3.83 -13.60
CA GLY A 91 8.69 4.41 -12.90
C GLY A 91 8.40 5.80 -12.31
N GLY A 92 9.44 6.48 -11.86
CA GLY A 92 9.34 7.84 -11.32
C GLY A 92 10.65 8.60 -11.51
N LEU A 93 10.54 9.90 -11.79
CA LEU A 93 11.68 10.79 -12.02
C LEU A 93 11.76 11.86 -10.95
N ARG A 94 12.93 12.02 -10.33
CA ARG A 94 13.23 13.14 -9.44
C ARG A 94 14.19 14.09 -10.14
N LEU A 95 13.82 15.37 -10.21
CA LEU A 95 14.63 16.41 -10.86
C LEU A 95 15.43 17.19 -9.82
N ALA A 96 16.68 17.50 -10.13
CA ALA A 96 17.51 18.43 -9.37
C ALA A 96 17.72 19.72 -10.16
N CYS A 97 17.14 20.82 -9.68
CA CYS A 97 17.29 22.14 -10.28
C CYS A 97 18.37 22.99 -9.57
N THR A 98 19.02 22.44 -8.55
CA THR A 98 20.12 23.09 -7.80
C THR A 98 21.22 22.07 -7.49
N GLN A 99 22.43 22.56 -7.23
CA GLN A 99 23.57 21.71 -6.90
C GLN A 99 23.37 20.97 -5.56
N ASP A 100 22.74 21.61 -4.58
CA ASP A 100 22.40 20.99 -3.30
C ASP A 100 21.40 19.85 -3.48
N ARG A 101 20.36 20.07 -4.31
CA ARG A 101 19.38 19.03 -4.64
C ARG A 101 20.03 17.86 -5.37
N PHE A 102 21.00 18.13 -6.25
CA PHE A 102 21.75 17.08 -6.95
C PHE A 102 22.61 16.24 -5.99
N THR A 103 23.29 16.89 -5.05
CA THR A 103 24.05 16.21 -3.98
C THR A 103 23.14 15.32 -3.14
N GLU A 104 21.95 15.81 -2.78
CA GLU A 104 20.97 15.00 -2.04
C GLU A 104 20.46 13.81 -2.86
N LEU A 105 20.20 13.97 -4.16
CA LEU A 105 19.80 12.86 -5.04
C LEU A 105 20.90 11.80 -5.16
N LYS A 106 22.18 12.19 -5.24
CA LYS A 106 23.30 11.23 -5.24
C LYS A 106 23.31 10.40 -3.96
N ARG A 107 23.13 11.04 -2.79
CA ARG A 107 23.03 10.33 -1.51
C ARG A 107 21.84 9.37 -1.49
N GLN A 108 20.69 9.81 -2.00
CA GLN A 108 19.50 8.95 -2.10
C GLN A 108 19.73 7.76 -3.03
N ALA A 109 20.46 7.94 -4.14
CA ALA A 109 20.80 6.85 -5.07
C ALA A 109 21.68 5.79 -4.39
N THR A 110 22.68 6.20 -3.61
CA THR A 110 23.49 5.26 -2.81
C THR A 110 22.63 4.45 -1.84
N VAL A 111 21.68 5.09 -1.16
CA VAL A 111 20.75 4.41 -0.26
C VAL A 111 19.81 3.47 -1.03
N ALA A 112 19.32 3.88 -2.21
CA ALA A 112 18.49 3.04 -3.06
C ALA A 112 19.20 1.74 -3.44
N HIS A 113 20.46 1.85 -3.89
CA HIS A 113 21.28 0.69 -4.24
C HIS A 113 21.51 -0.26 -3.06
N SER A 114 21.66 0.26 -1.84
CA SER A 114 21.77 -0.59 -0.64
C SER A 114 20.50 -1.42 -0.35
N PHE A 115 19.36 -1.01 -0.91
CA PHE A 115 18.08 -1.72 -0.82
C PHE A 115 17.73 -2.55 -2.06
N GLY A 116 18.64 -2.65 -3.05
CA GLY A 116 18.39 -3.37 -4.30
C GLY A 116 17.47 -2.64 -5.28
N LEU A 117 17.36 -1.31 -5.14
CA LEU A 117 16.64 -0.42 -6.06
C LEU A 117 17.60 0.32 -7.00
#